data_AF-A0A660XZF7-F1
#
_entry.id   AF-A0A660XZF7-F1
#
_cell.length_a   1.000
_cell.length_b   1.000
_cell.length_c   1.000
_cell.angle_alpha   90.00
_cell.angle_beta   90.00
_cell.angle_gamma   90.00
#
_symmetry.space_group_name_H-M   'P 1'
#
loop_
_entity.id
_entity.type
_entity.pdbx_description
1 polymer ?
#
loop_
_entity_poly.entity_id
_entity_poly.type
_entity_poly.pdbx_seq_one_letter_code
_entity_poly.pdbx_strand_id
1 'polypeptide(L)'
;MKTIEEINERIGKGEAVVVTAEEILDIVKEKGAKKTAQLVDVVTTATFGPMCSSGIYFNIGHPKPRIKLGGGKVTLNKVSCYPGFAASDLFLGASSLPEEDPRNQIYPGEFRYGGGHLIQELVEGKDLILEATTYDTDCYPRKYLKTYINIKDLNEAVLFNLRNCYQNYNVAVNASSHVIYTYMGVLKPNLGNANYSTCGKLNPLLNDPYYKTIGIGTKIFLAGTCGFVAWWGTQHNPCVERTEKGIPKFPAGTLALIGNLKEMSSHWLRGVSIYGYGVSLSVGVGIPIPI
;
A
#
# COMPACT_ATOMS: atom_id res chain seq x y z
N MET A 1 19.32 17.51 21.50
CA MET A 1 18.14 16.86 20.91
C MET A 1 17.72 15.78 21.88
N LYS A 2 16.43 15.45 21.88
CA LYS A 2 15.89 14.49 22.83
C LYS A 2 16.25 13.08 22.39
N THR A 3 16.35 12.14 23.32
CA THR A 3 16.50 10.72 22.94
C THR A 3 15.15 10.13 22.56
N ILE A 4 15.17 8.97 21.89
CA ILE A 4 13.94 8.24 21.54
C ILE A 4 13.18 7.83 22.81
N GLU A 5 13.89 7.47 23.87
CA GLU A 5 13.32 7.14 25.18
C GLU A 5 12.60 8.35 25.80
N GLU A 6 13.22 9.53 25.77
CA GLU A 6 12.62 10.77 26.26
C GLU A 6 11.36 11.15 25.44
N ILE A 7 11.41 11.02 24.11
CA ILE A 7 10.25 11.26 23.25
C ILE A 7 9.12 10.27 23.57
N ASN A 8 9.42 8.99 23.72
CA ASN A 8 8.43 7.97 24.08
C ASN A 8 7.82 8.22 25.46
N GLU A 9 8.60 8.67 26.44
CA GLU A 9 8.08 9.06 27.75
C GLU A 9 7.09 10.22 27.64
N ARG A 10 7.44 11.27 26.87
CA ARG A 10 6.54 12.40 26.60
C ARG A 10 5.27 11.98 25.88
N ILE A 11 5.36 11.06 24.91
CA ILE A 11 4.18 10.49 24.23
C ILE A 11 3.29 9.77 25.26
N GLY A 12 3.88 8.94 26.12
CA GLY A 12 3.15 8.22 27.18
C GLY A 12 2.45 9.15 28.18
N LYS A 13 3.02 10.33 28.45
CA LYS A 13 2.42 11.37 29.30
C LYS A 13 1.44 12.30 28.57
N GLY A 14 1.34 12.21 27.24
CA GLY A 14 0.54 13.16 26.44
C GLY A 14 1.14 14.57 26.35
N GLU A 15 2.45 14.71 26.62
CA GLU A 15 3.18 15.99 26.63
C GLU A 15 4.01 16.21 25.36
N ALA A 16 4.00 15.23 24.44
CA ALA A 16 4.77 15.30 23.21
C ALA A 16 4.24 16.40 22.28
N VAL A 17 5.13 17.26 21.81
CA VAL A 17 4.88 18.27 20.78
C VAL A 17 5.01 17.57 19.42
N VAL A 18 3.87 17.18 18.87
CA VAL A 18 3.75 16.55 17.55
C VAL A 18 3.26 17.58 16.55
N VAL A 19 3.95 17.71 15.44
CA VAL A 19 3.59 18.63 14.35
C VAL A 19 3.66 17.92 13.01
N THR A 20 2.98 18.44 12.00
CA THR A 20 3.07 17.95 10.63
C THR A 20 4.32 18.46 9.92
N ALA A 21 4.71 17.77 8.85
CA ALA A 21 5.78 18.23 7.95
C ALA A 21 5.44 19.56 7.24
N GLU A 22 4.20 20.05 7.31
CA GLU A 22 3.84 21.38 6.85
C GLU A 22 4.07 22.43 7.94
N GLU A 23 3.56 22.19 9.15
CA GLU A 23 3.64 23.11 10.28
C GLU A 23 5.08 23.35 10.73
N ILE A 24 5.95 22.34 10.64
CA ILE A 24 7.35 22.45 11.05
C ILE A 24 8.08 23.60 10.32
N LEU A 25 7.72 23.88 9.07
CA LEU A 25 8.39 24.91 8.26
C LEU A 25 8.16 26.31 8.82
N ASP A 26 6.93 26.59 9.26
CA ASP A 26 6.58 27.89 9.85
C ASP A 26 7.26 28.08 11.22
N ILE A 27 7.31 27.01 12.03
CA ILE A 27 7.99 27.03 13.33
C ILE A 27 9.50 27.29 13.16
N VAL A 28 10.13 26.63 12.17
CA VAL A 28 11.56 26.86 11.86
C VAL A 28 11.80 28.29 11.38
N LYS A 29 10.91 28.83 10.54
CA LYS A 29 11.02 30.21 10.04
C LYS A 29 10.91 31.25 11.16
N GLU A 30 10.03 31.01 12.13
CA GLU A 30 9.81 31.93 13.25
C GLU A 30 10.88 31.80 14.35
N LYS A 31 11.21 30.55 14.75
CA LYS A 31 12.02 30.28 15.96
C LYS A 31 13.45 29.86 15.65
N GLY A 32 13.76 29.51 14.41
CA GLY A 32 15.03 28.94 13.97
C GLY A 32 15.14 27.43 14.24
N ALA A 33 15.99 26.75 13.47
CA ALA A 33 16.12 25.30 13.49
C ALA A 33 16.52 24.73 14.87
N LYS A 34 17.48 25.37 15.56
CA LYS A 34 17.98 24.88 16.86
C LYS A 34 16.91 24.91 17.95
N LYS A 35 16.13 26.00 18.05
CA LYS A 35 15.03 26.09 19.03
C LYS A 35 13.89 25.14 18.66
N THR A 36 13.61 25.00 17.37
CA THR A 36 12.57 24.08 16.89
C THR A 36 12.90 22.63 17.26
N ALA A 37 14.15 22.19 17.06
CA ALA A 37 14.60 20.84 17.44
C ALA A 37 14.63 20.58 18.96
N GLN A 38 14.58 21.64 19.78
CA GLN A 38 14.41 21.50 21.23
C GLN A 38 12.92 21.45 21.63
N LEU A 39 12.06 22.11 20.87
CA LEU A 39 10.63 22.20 21.13
C LEU A 39 9.87 20.98 20.64
N VAL A 40 10.02 20.65 19.35
CA VAL A 40 9.29 19.58 18.67
C VAL A 40 9.86 18.23 19.07
N ASP A 41 8.98 17.26 19.29
CA ASP A 41 9.32 15.87 19.60
C ASP A 41 9.20 14.98 18.36
N VAL A 42 8.15 15.17 17.57
CA VAL A 42 7.85 14.34 16.39
C VAL A 42 7.33 15.20 15.25
N VAL A 43 7.83 14.94 14.03
CA VAL A 43 7.27 15.44 12.78
C VAL A 43 6.52 14.32 12.06
N THR A 44 5.23 14.49 11.79
CA THR A 44 4.44 13.51 11.06
C THR A 44 4.50 13.76 9.55
N THR A 45 4.85 12.72 8.81
CA THR A 45 4.88 12.69 7.34
C THR A 45 3.78 11.77 6.83
N ALA A 46 3.38 11.91 5.57
CA ALA A 46 2.31 11.09 5.00
C ALA A 46 2.39 10.93 3.48
N THR A 47 1.79 9.86 2.98
CA THR A 47 1.50 9.66 1.56
C THR A 47 0.16 8.98 1.39
N PHE A 48 -0.56 9.34 0.33
CA PHE A 48 -1.78 8.67 -0.10
C PHE A 48 -1.80 8.65 -1.62
N GLY A 49 -1.85 7.46 -2.21
CA GLY A 49 -1.90 7.31 -3.66
C GLY A 49 -1.99 5.85 -4.11
N PRO A 50 -2.19 5.62 -5.41
CA PRO A 50 -2.35 4.28 -5.97
C PRO A 50 -1.07 3.45 -5.81
N MET A 51 -1.20 2.27 -5.19
CA MET A 51 -0.12 1.33 -4.92
C MET A 51 -0.48 -0.05 -5.47
N CYS A 52 -0.19 -0.27 -6.75
CA CYS A 52 -0.52 -1.51 -7.47
C CYS A 52 0.21 -2.74 -6.91
N SER A 53 1.35 -2.50 -6.24
CA SER A 53 2.16 -3.46 -5.48
C SER A 53 1.58 -3.84 -4.12
N SER A 54 0.32 -3.52 -3.86
CA SER A 54 -0.42 -3.97 -2.68
C SER A 54 -1.05 -5.34 -2.90
N GLY A 55 -1.19 -6.10 -1.82
CA GLY A 55 -1.98 -7.31 -1.80
C GLY A 55 -2.40 -7.65 -0.38
N ILE A 56 -3.19 -8.68 -0.24
CA ILE A 56 -3.54 -9.27 1.04
C ILE A 56 -3.16 -10.74 1.04
N TYR A 57 -2.76 -11.25 2.19
CA TYR A 57 -2.85 -12.67 2.46
C TYR A 57 -3.89 -12.91 3.54
N PHE A 58 -4.61 -14.02 3.42
CA PHE A 58 -5.69 -14.35 4.33
C PHE A 58 -5.92 -15.86 4.40
N ASN A 59 -6.49 -16.28 5.51
CA ASN A 59 -6.81 -17.67 5.79
C ASN A 59 -8.32 -17.81 6.03
N ILE A 60 -8.96 -18.72 5.29
CA ILE A 60 -10.42 -18.91 5.33
C ILE A 60 -10.87 -19.96 6.35
N GLY A 61 -9.94 -20.51 7.15
CA GLY A 61 -10.19 -21.67 8.00
C GLY A 61 -10.47 -22.95 7.21
N HIS A 62 -11.11 -23.92 7.87
CA HIS A 62 -11.47 -25.20 7.26
C HIS A 62 -12.98 -25.41 7.25
N PRO A 63 -13.60 -25.54 6.06
CA PRO A 63 -14.98 -25.96 5.99
C PRO A 63 -15.13 -27.45 6.33
N LYS A 64 -16.38 -27.91 6.48
CA LYS A 64 -16.71 -29.33 6.68
C LYS A 64 -17.56 -29.84 5.50
N PRO A 65 -17.17 -30.95 4.84
CA PRO A 65 -15.84 -31.59 4.84
C PRO A 65 -14.68 -30.63 4.45
N ARG A 66 -13.47 -30.97 4.92
CA ARG A 66 -12.25 -30.17 4.69
C ARG A 66 -11.87 -30.13 3.21
N ILE A 67 -11.31 -29.00 2.78
CA ILE A 67 -10.79 -28.74 1.43
C ILE A 67 -9.34 -28.28 1.52
N LYS A 68 -8.50 -28.69 0.55
CA LYS A 68 -7.14 -28.19 0.36
C LYS A 68 -7.13 -27.30 -0.88
N LEU A 69 -7.12 -26.00 -0.68
CA LEU A 69 -7.02 -25.01 -1.75
C LEU A 69 -5.65 -25.02 -2.42
N GLY A 70 -4.61 -25.42 -1.67
CA GLY A 70 -3.24 -25.61 -2.14
C GLY A 70 -3.10 -26.30 -3.49
N GLY A 71 -2.78 -25.53 -4.54
CA GLY A 71 -2.61 -26.04 -5.90
C GLY A 71 -3.90 -26.15 -6.72
N GLY A 72 -5.02 -25.64 -6.21
CA GLY A 72 -6.30 -25.51 -6.91
C GLY A 72 -6.45 -24.17 -7.64
N LYS A 73 -7.69 -23.85 -8.02
CA LYS A 73 -8.12 -22.56 -8.54
C LYS A 73 -9.10 -21.93 -7.57
N VAL A 74 -8.85 -20.68 -7.18
CA VAL A 74 -9.68 -19.96 -6.21
C VAL A 74 -9.97 -18.57 -6.74
N THR A 75 -11.23 -18.16 -6.63
CA THR A 75 -11.68 -16.80 -6.95
C THR A 75 -12.50 -16.25 -5.80
N LEU A 76 -12.46 -14.93 -5.65
CA LEU A 76 -13.31 -14.17 -4.75
C LEU A 76 -14.03 -13.12 -5.60
N ASN A 77 -15.37 -13.13 -5.63
CA ASN A 77 -16.16 -12.33 -6.58
C ASN A 77 -15.60 -12.38 -8.02
N LYS A 78 -15.23 -13.60 -8.48
CA LYS A 78 -14.61 -13.88 -9.79
C LYS A 78 -13.20 -13.31 -10.01
N VAL A 79 -12.62 -12.61 -9.04
CA VAL A 79 -11.22 -12.15 -9.07
C VAL A 79 -10.32 -13.27 -8.57
N SER A 80 -9.28 -13.62 -9.33
CA SER A 80 -8.38 -14.71 -8.98
C SER A 80 -7.57 -14.43 -7.70
N CYS A 81 -7.59 -15.40 -6.79
CA CYS A 81 -6.70 -15.48 -5.64
C CYS A 81 -5.66 -16.56 -5.89
N TYR A 82 -4.42 -16.34 -5.45
CA TYR A 82 -3.34 -17.31 -5.55
C TYR A 82 -3.41 -18.30 -4.37
N PRO A 83 -3.61 -19.60 -4.62
CA PRO A 83 -3.78 -20.60 -3.57
C PRO A 83 -2.55 -21.50 -3.44
N GLY A 84 -1.35 -20.96 -3.66
CA GLY A 84 -0.11 -21.75 -3.60
C GLY A 84 0.36 -22.09 -2.19
N PHE A 85 -0.41 -21.74 -1.15
CA PHE A 85 0.00 -21.85 0.24
C PHE A 85 -0.88 -22.86 1.00
N ALA A 86 -0.25 -23.95 1.45
CA ALA A 86 -0.84 -24.96 2.32
C ALA A 86 -2.28 -25.36 1.94
N ALA A 87 -3.22 -25.38 2.87
CA ALA A 87 -4.60 -25.87 2.63
C ALA A 87 -5.64 -24.75 2.56
N SER A 88 -5.42 -23.63 3.24
CA SER A 88 -6.45 -22.58 3.41
C SER A 88 -5.90 -21.15 3.27
N ASP A 89 -4.62 -21.01 2.91
CA ASP A 89 -3.94 -19.72 2.79
C ASP A 89 -3.99 -19.22 1.35
N LEU A 90 -4.41 -17.97 1.18
CA LEU A 90 -4.61 -17.33 -0.12
C LEU A 90 -3.86 -16.00 -0.16
N PHE A 91 -3.36 -15.64 -1.34
CA PHE A 91 -2.82 -14.31 -1.62
C PHE A 91 -3.62 -13.64 -2.73
N LEU A 92 -4.03 -12.38 -2.54
CA LEU A 92 -4.75 -11.58 -3.54
C LEU A 92 -4.01 -10.28 -3.79
N GLY A 93 -3.62 -10.05 -5.05
CA GLY A 93 -3.01 -8.78 -5.46
C GLY A 93 -4.06 -7.70 -5.77
N ALA A 94 -3.74 -6.44 -5.44
CA ALA A 94 -4.59 -5.30 -5.78
C ALA A 94 -4.77 -5.11 -7.30
N SER A 95 -3.80 -5.58 -8.09
CA SER A 95 -3.82 -5.52 -9.56
C SER A 95 -4.53 -6.72 -10.21
N SER A 96 -5.04 -7.69 -9.43
CA SER A 96 -5.75 -8.85 -9.97
C SER A 96 -7.05 -8.42 -10.67
N LEU A 97 -7.35 -9.03 -11.81
CA LEU A 97 -8.60 -8.80 -12.56
C LEU A 97 -9.42 -10.08 -12.61
N PRO A 98 -10.75 -9.97 -12.76
CA PRO A 98 -11.57 -11.10 -13.18
C PRO A 98 -11.06 -11.69 -14.50
N GLU A 99 -11.21 -13.01 -14.67
CA GLU A 99 -10.80 -13.69 -15.90
C GLU A 99 -11.50 -13.09 -17.14
N GLU A 100 -12.81 -12.83 -16.99
CA GLU A 100 -13.73 -12.28 -17.99
C GLU A 100 -13.61 -10.75 -18.20
N ASP A 101 -12.69 -10.06 -17.52
CA ASP A 101 -12.50 -8.63 -17.76
C ASP A 101 -12.03 -8.39 -19.22
N PRO A 102 -12.66 -7.47 -19.98
CA PRO A 102 -12.32 -7.23 -21.38
C PRO A 102 -10.92 -6.61 -21.53
N ARG A 103 -10.32 -6.10 -20.44
CA ARG A 103 -9.01 -5.45 -20.42
C ARG A 103 -8.97 -4.38 -21.52
N ASN A 104 -7.94 -4.43 -22.37
CA ASN A 104 -7.74 -3.53 -23.49
C ASN A 104 -8.24 -4.10 -24.84
N GLN A 105 -9.16 -5.09 -24.84
CA GLN A 105 -9.76 -5.58 -26.10
C GLN A 105 -10.51 -4.45 -26.84
N ILE A 106 -11.22 -3.60 -26.09
CA ILE A 106 -11.69 -2.29 -26.56
C ILE A 106 -10.80 -1.25 -25.89
N TYR A 107 -9.89 -0.65 -26.65
CA TYR A 107 -8.89 0.27 -26.11
C TYR A 107 -9.40 1.72 -26.08
N PRO A 108 -9.17 2.47 -24.98
CA PRO A 108 -8.61 2.03 -23.69
C PRO A 108 -9.65 1.33 -22.79
N GLY A 109 -9.20 0.32 -22.05
CA GLY A 109 -10.02 -0.43 -21.10
C GLY A 109 -10.42 0.38 -19.87
N GLU A 110 -11.59 0.09 -19.31
CA GLU A 110 -12.14 0.81 -18.15
C GLU A 110 -11.71 0.25 -16.80
N PHE A 111 -11.42 -1.06 -16.73
CA PHE A 111 -10.96 -1.75 -15.51
C PHE A 111 -11.84 -1.48 -14.28
N ARG A 112 -13.17 -1.65 -14.41
CA ARG A 112 -14.16 -1.21 -13.41
C ARG A 112 -14.08 -1.94 -12.06
N TYR A 113 -13.54 -3.16 -12.03
CA TYR A 113 -13.52 -3.97 -10.81
C TYR A 113 -12.33 -4.94 -10.82
N GLY A 114 -11.80 -5.23 -9.63
CA GLY A 114 -10.63 -6.09 -9.48
C GLY A 114 -10.13 -6.15 -8.03
N GLY A 115 -8.89 -6.59 -7.83
CA GLY A 115 -8.34 -6.89 -6.52
C GLY A 115 -8.37 -5.71 -5.54
N GLY A 116 -8.04 -4.50 -5.99
CA GLY A 116 -8.08 -3.30 -5.14
C GLY A 116 -9.51 -2.97 -4.67
N HIS A 117 -10.49 -3.09 -5.56
CA HIS A 117 -11.91 -2.92 -5.22
C HIS A 117 -12.35 -3.99 -4.23
N LEU A 118 -12.00 -5.25 -4.49
CA LEU A 118 -12.34 -6.37 -3.62
C LEU A 118 -11.75 -6.22 -2.21
N ILE A 119 -10.50 -5.77 -2.11
CA ILE A 119 -9.85 -5.51 -0.81
C ILE A 119 -10.61 -4.41 -0.05
N GLN A 120 -11.02 -3.32 -0.72
CA GLN A 120 -11.86 -2.30 -0.12
C GLN A 120 -13.20 -2.90 0.36
N GLU A 121 -13.87 -3.68 -0.47
CA GLU A 121 -15.15 -4.31 -0.12
C GLU A 121 -15.05 -5.24 1.09
N LEU A 122 -13.95 -5.99 1.19
CA LEU A 122 -13.68 -6.84 2.34
C LEU A 122 -13.52 -6.00 3.62
N VAL A 123 -12.78 -4.89 3.57
CA VAL A 123 -12.62 -3.96 4.70
C VAL A 123 -13.94 -3.25 5.06
N GLU A 124 -14.82 -3.00 4.08
CA GLU A 124 -16.18 -2.50 4.32
C GLU A 124 -17.08 -3.56 5.00
N GLY A 125 -16.61 -4.79 5.16
CA GLY A 125 -17.37 -5.88 5.77
C GLY A 125 -18.48 -6.40 4.87
N LYS A 126 -18.31 -6.32 3.54
CA LYS A 126 -19.25 -6.94 2.58
C LYS A 126 -19.02 -8.45 2.51
N ASP A 127 -20.10 -9.17 2.22
CA ASP A 127 -20.04 -10.60 1.93
C ASP A 127 -19.60 -10.83 0.48
N LEU A 128 -18.55 -11.63 0.31
CA LEU A 128 -17.93 -11.91 -0.98
C LEU A 128 -18.07 -13.40 -1.32
N ILE A 129 -18.30 -13.73 -2.59
CA ILE A 129 -18.45 -15.11 -3.06
C ILE A 129 -17.07 -15.71 -3.28
N LEU A 130 -16.68 -16.63 -2.41
CA LEU A 130 -15.53 -17.50 -2.60
C LEU A 130 -15.95 -18.72 -3.44
N GLU A 131 -15.27 -18.95 -4.55
CA GLU A 131 -15.44 -20.13 -5.38
C GLU A 131 -14.09 -20.80 -5.63
N ALA A 132 -14.00 -22.09 -5.31
CA ALA A 132 -12.78 -22.86 -5.37
C ALA A 132 -12.99 -24.26 -5.96
N THR A 133 -12.06 -24.66 -6.83
CA THR A 133 -11.98 -26.01 -7.41
C THR A 133 -10.57 -26.56 -7.20
N THR A 134 -10.47 -27.78 -6.69
CA THR A 134 -9.21 -28.45 -6.34
C THR A 134 -9.34 -29.98 -6.46
N TYR A 135 -8.32 -30.72 -6.07
CA TYR A 135 -8.30 -32.18 -5.99
C TYR A 135 -8.51 -32.68 -4.55
N ASP A 136 -8.93 -33.93 -4.41
CA ASP A 136 -9.08 -34.59 -3.11
C ASP A 136 -7.78 -35.19 -2.61
N THR A 137 -7.69 -35.31 -1.29
CA THR A 137 -6.78 -36.21 -0.59
C THR A 137 -7.53 -36.87 0.56
N ASP A 138 -6.94 -37.89 1.20
CA ASP A 138 -7.56 -38.54 2.36
C ASP A 138 -7.88 -37.57 3.50
N CYS A 139 -7.05 -36.53 3.70
CA CYS A 139 -7.27 -35.50 4.72
C CYS A 139 -8.24 -34.38 4.26
N TYR A 140 -8.44 -34.22 2.95
CA TYR A 140 -9.17 -33.12 2.34
C TYR A 140 -10.06 -33.65 1.21
N PRO A 141 -11.18 -34.31 1.53
CA PRO A 141 -11.99 -35.02 0.53
C PRO A 141 -12.84 -34.10 -0.36
N ARG A 142 -13.02 -32.82 0.01
CA ARG A 142 -13.82 -31.88 -0.77
C ARG A 142 -13.02 -31.33 -1.96
N LYS A 143 -13.59 -31.39 -3.17
CA LYS A 143 -13.00 -30.87 -4.42
C LYS A 143 -13.53 -29.50 -4.87
N TYR A 144 -14.70 -29.12 -4.39
CA TYR A 144 -15.37 -27.89 -4.79
C TYR A 144 -15.96 -27.17 -3.57
N LEU A 145 -15.86 -25.84 -3.56
CA LEU A 145 -16.45 -24.98 -2.55
C LEU A 145 -16.99 -23.73 -3.23
N LYS A 146 -18.26 -23.39 -2.94
CA LYS A 146 -18.84 -22.09 -3.25
C LYS A 146 -19.60 -21.59 -2.03
N THR A 147 -19.17 -20.46 -1.46
CA THR A 147 -19.72 -19.91 -0.22
C THR A 147 -19.55 -18.40 -0.17
N TYR A 148 -20.28 -17.74 0.72
CA TYR A 148 -19.98 -16.38 1.13
C TYR A 148 -18.89 -16.39 2.20
N ILE A 149 -18.02 -15.38 2.16
CA ILE A 149 -17.06 -15.05 3.22
C ILE A 149 -17.13 -13.57 3.55
N ASN A 150 -17.01 -13.24 4.83
CA ASN A 150 -16.84 -11.89 5.33
C ASN A 150 -15.45 -11.72 5.98
N ILE A 151 -14.95 -10.49 6.10
CA ILE A 151 -13.68 -10.23 6.82
C ILE A 151 -13.72 -10.72 8.27
N LYS A 152 -14.91 -10.76 8.87
CA LYS A 152 -15.15 -11.27 10.23
C LYS A 152 -14.95 -12.78 10.35
N ASP A 153 -15.18 -13.53 9.26
CA ASP A 153 -15.09 -14.99 9.23
C ASP A 153 -13.65 -15.48 9.00
N LEU A 154 -12.76 -14.60 8.52
CA LEU A 154 -11.37 -14.93 8.25
C LEU A 154 -10.58 -15.06 9.56
N ASN A 155 -9.77 -16.12 9.67
CA ASN A 155 -8.86 -16.29 10.80
C ASN A 155 -7.84 -15.15 10.81
N GLU A 156 -7.11 -15.02 9.71
CA GLU A 156 -6.17 -13.94 9.43
C GLU A 156 -6.59 -13.19 8.16
N ALA A 157 -6.43 -11.87 8.18
CA ALA A 157 -6.44 -11.05 6.99
C ALA A 157 -5.42 -9.92 7.17
N VAL A 158 -4.40 -9.91 6.33
CA VAL A 158 -3.24 -9.02 6.48
C VAL A 158 -2.99 -8.29 5.17
N LEU A 159 -2.87 -6.97 5.25
CA LEU A 159 -2.37 -6.17 4.14
C LEU A 159 -0.86 -6.36 4.07
N PHE A 160 -0.38 -6.81 2.92
CA PHE A 160 1.05 -6.82 2.61
C PHE A 160 1.30 -6.00 1.35
N ASN A 161 1.92 -4.84 1.54
CA ASN A 161 2.24 -3.93 0.46
C ASN A 161 3.73 -3.99 0.18
N LEU A 162 4.08 -4.74 -0.88
CA LEU A 162 5.44 -5.06 -1.29
C LEU A 162 6.29 -3.83 -1.60
N ARG A 163 5.63 -2.69 -1.86
CA ARG A 163 6.27 -1.44 -2.21
C ARG A 163 5.31 -0.27 -2.04
N ASN A 164 5.72 0.68 -1.20
CA ASN A 164 5.12 1.98 -0.93
C ASN A 164 6.19 3.05 -0.71
N CYS A 165 5.73 4.26 -0.39
CA CYS A 165 6.52 5.35 0.16
C CYS A 165 7.78 5.59 -0.68
N TYR A 166 7.65 5.65 -2.01
CA TYR A 166 8.77 5.97 -2.89
C TYR A 166 9.41 7.28 -2.45
N GLN A 167 10.72 7.25 -2.23
CA GLN A 167 11.49 8.42 -1.83
C GLN A 167 11.46 9.49 -2.91
N ASN A 168 11.68 9.10 -4.16
CA ASN A 168 11.45 9.95 -5.31
C ASN A 168 10.92 9.09 -6.45
N TYR A 169 10.32 9.74 -7.45
CA TYR A 169 9.67 9.06 -8.56
C TYR A 169 9.78 9.83 -9.87
N ASN A 170 9.39 9.18 -10.96
CA ASN A 170 9.47 9.77 -12.29
C ASN A 170 8.40 10.85 -12.51
N VAL A 171 8.66 11.71 -13.48
CA VAL A 171 7.65 12.55 -14.14
C VAL A 171 7.45 11.99 -15.54
N ALA A 172 6.21 11.64 -15.88
CA ALA A 172 5.87 11.09 -17.18
C ALA A 172 5.29 12.18 -18.08
N VAL A 173 5.83 12.27 -19.29
CA VAL A 173 5.39 13.15 -20.39
C VAL A 173 5.31 12.35 -21.68
N ASN A 174 4.59 12.86 -22.67
CA ASN A 174 4.41 12.20 -23.95
C ASN A 174 4.78 13.12 -25.11
N ALA A 175 5.92 12.85 -25.75
CA ALA A 175 6.41 13.61 -26.91
C ALA A 175 5.83 13.11 -28.25
N SER A 176 5.02 12.04 -28.25
CA SER A 176 4.41 11.51 -29.47
C SER A 176 3.16 12.30 -29.89
N SER A 177 2.62 11.99 -31.07
CA SER A 177 1.44 12.63 -31.64
C SER A 177 0.10 12.01 -31.21
N HIS A 178 0.09 10.94 -30.43
CA HIS A 178 -1.13 10.24 -29.98
C HIS A 178 -1.17 10.11 -28.45
N VAL A 179 -2.38 9.92 -27.90
CA VAL A 179 -2.59 9.77 -26.46
C VAL A 179 -1.98 8.45 -25.98
N ILE A 180 -1.29 8.47 -24.83
CA ILE A 180 -0.75 7.28 -24.18
C ILE A 180 -1.43 7.09 -22.83
N TYR A 181 -1.93 5.89 -22.57
CA TYR A 181 -2.52 5.50 -21.29
C TYR A 181 -1.48 4.73 -20.46
N THR A 182 -1.18 5.24 -19.27
CA THR A 182 -0.11 4.69 -18.40
C THR A 182 -0.60 4.45 -16.98
N TYR A 183 0.22 3.77 -16.19
CA TYR A 183 0.00 3.64 -14.75
C TYR A 183 0.03 4.98 -14.00
N MET A 184 0.60 6.04 -14.59
CA MET A 184 0.59 7.40 -14.06
C MET A 184 -0.61 8.22 -14.59
N GLY A 185 -1.55 7.59 -15.29
CA GLY A 185 -2.68 8.24 -15.93
C GLY A 185 -2.46 8.55 -17.41
N VAL A 186 -3.37 9.35 -17.96
CA VAL A 186 -3.39 9.72 -19.38
C VAL A 186 -2.33 10.77 -19.67
N LEU A 187 -1.51 10.54 -20.70
CA LEU A 187 -0.53 11.47 -21.23
C LEU A 187 -0.96 11.95 -22.62
N LYS A 188 -1.30 13.23 -22.72
CA LYS A 188 -1.71 13.92 -23.94
C LYS A 188 -0.53 14.03 -24.92
N PRO A 189 -0.79 13.99 -26.24
CA PRO A 189 0.22 14.21 -27.27
C PRO A 189 1.02 15.50 -27.08
N ASN A 190 2.19 15.56 -27.71
CA ASN A 190 2.99 16.77 -27.90
C ASN A 190 3.27 17.53 -26.60
N LEU A 191 3.63 16.80 -25.53
CA LEU A 191 3.92 17.33 -24.20
C LEU A 191 2.75 18.10 -23.57
N GLY A 192 1.51 17.75 -23.91
CA GLY A 192 0.32 18.45 -23.44
C GLY A 192 0.04 18.34 -21.93
N ASN A 193 0.68 17.42 -21.21
CA ASN A 193 0.72 17.36 -19.75
C ASN A 193 1.93 16.59 -19.23
N ALA A 194 2.18 16.74 -17.93
CA ALA A 194 3.13 15.97 -17.16
C ALA A 194 2.42 15.36 -15.94
N ASN A 195 2.50 14.05 -15.76
CA ASN A 195 1.99 13.37 -14.57
C ASN A 195 3.16 12.99 -13.67
N TYR A 196 3.01 13.17 -12.37
CA TYR A 196 4.02 12.84 -11.37
C TYR A 196 3.35 12.21 -10.14
N SER A 197 4.13 11.47 -9.35
CA SER A 197 3.65 10.87 -8.11
C SER A 197 4.65 11.14 -6.99
N THR A 198 4.34 12.13 -6.17
CA THR A 198 5.04 12.42 -4.91
C THR A 198 4.15 13.32 -4.05
N CYS A 199 4.31 13.25 -2.74
CA CYS A 199 3.67 14.16 -1.79
C CYS A 199 4.63 15.29 -1.31
N GLY A 200 5.78 15.44 -1.98
CA GLY A 200 6.70 16.56 -1.76
C GLY A 200 7.17 16.66 -0.30
N LYS A 201 6.93 17.81 0.34
CA LYS A 201 7.29 18.03 1.75
C LYS A 201 6.65 17.04 2.73
N LEU A 202 5.54 16.39 2.36
CA LEU A 202 4.90 15.37 3.20
C LEU A 202 5.55 13.99 3.06
N ASN A 203 6.42 13.77 2.06
CA ASN A 203 6.94 12.43 1.77
C ASN A 203 7.82 11.89 2.91
N PRO A 204 7.52 10.70 3.47
CA PRO A 204 8.29 10.15 4.57
C PRO A 204 9.79 9.99 4.27
N LEU A 205 10.12 9.38 3.14
CA LEU A 205 11.52 9.09 2.80
C LEU A 205 12.28 10.32 2.26
N LEU A 206 11.59 11.37 1.79
CA LEU A 206 12.27 12.65 1.50
C LEU A 206 12.64 13.40 2.79
N ASN A 207 11.85 13.22 3.85
CA ASN A 207 12.16 13.78 5.16
C ASN A 207 13.17 12.93 5.95
N ASP A 208 13.43 11.69 5.52
CA ASP A 208 14.55 10.86 5.98
C ASP A 208 15.46 10.45 4.80
N PRO A 209 16.18 11.40 4.18
CA PRO A 209 16.84 11.19 2.89
C PRO A 209 17.92 10.09 2.93
N TYR A 210 18.47 9.81 4.11
CA TYR A 210 19.54 8.83 4.34
C TYR A 210 19.08 7.62 5.17
N TYR A 211 17.78 7.42 5.35
CA TYR A 211 17.19 6.25 6.05
C TYR A 211 17.71 6.07 7.48
N LYS A 212 17.90 7.18 8.21
CA LYS A 212 18.46 7.17 9.57
C LYS A 212 17.43 6.81 10.63
N THR A 213 16.15 7.01 10.33
CA THR A 213 15.05 6.89 11.29
C THR A 213 14.00 5.87 10.87
N ILE A 214 13.74 5.74 9.57
CA ILE A 214 12.72 4.83 9.03
C ILE A 214 13.39 3.53 8.59
N GLY A 215 13.06 2.43 9.27
CA GLY A 215 13.63 1.11 9.02
C GLY A 215 12.69 -0.01 9.42
N ILE A 216 13.18 -1.25 9.40
CA ILE A 216 12.39 -2.44 9.76
C ILE A 216 11.86 -2.30 11.19
N GLY A 217 10.57 -2.57 11.39
CA GLY A 217 9.92 -2.50 12.69
C GLY A 217 9.43 -1.10 13.10
N THR A 218 9.70 -0.06 12.31
CA THR A 218 9.11 1.27 12.55
C THR A 218 7.59 1.17 12.53
N LYS A 219 6.95 1.61 13.64
CA LYS A 219 5.49 1.74 13.74
C LYS A 219 5.00 2.88 12.87
N ILE A 220 3.96 2.62 12.10
CA ILE A 220 3.40 3.58 11.15
C ILE A 220 1.88 3.62 11.26
N PHE A 221 1.30 4.74 10.85
CA PHE A 221 -0.11 4.77 10.48
C PHE A 221 -0.26 4.09 9.12
N LEU A 222 -1.03 3.01 9.04
CA LEU A 222 -1.30 2.27 7.81
C LEU A 222 -2.80 2.04 7.68
N ALA A 223 -3.41 2.74 6.73
CA ALA A 223 -4.80 2.59 6.34
C ALA A 223 -5.81 2.66 7.52
N GLY A 224 -5.60 3.58 8.46
CA GLY A 224 -6.52 3.81 9.59
C GLY A 224 -6.15 3.09 10.90
N THR A 225 -5.15 2.22 10.89
CA THR A 225 -4.65 1.52 12.09
C THR A 225 -3.12 1.60 12.18
N CYS A 226 -2.54 1.00 13.23
CA CYS A 226 -1.10 0.79 13.34
C CYS A 226 -0.65 -0.32 12.38
N GLY A 227 0.40 -0.04 11.61
CA GLY A 227 1.14 -1.01 10.82
C GLY A 227 2.64 -0.90 11.09
N PHE A 228 3.42 -1.62 10.28
CA PHE A 228 4.87 -1.66 10.40
C PHE A 228 5.55 -1.59 9.05
N VAL A 229 6.76 -1.03 9.04
CA VAL A 229 7.73 -1.29 7.97
C VAL A 229 8.23 -2.72 8.12
N ALA A 230 7.86 -3.58 7.18
CA ALA A 230 8.24 -4.99 7.18
C ALA A 230 9.66 -5.20 6.64
N TRP A 231 10.04 -4.43 5.62
CA TRP A 231 11.30 -4.54 4.90
C TRP A 231 11.56 -3.33 4.01
N TRP A 232 12.66 -3.32 3.27
CA TRP A 232 12.73 -2.46 2.08
C TRP A 232 11.73 -2.94 1.02
N GLY A 233 11.16 -2.00 0.27
CA GLY A 233 10.21 -2.31 -0.78
C GLY A 233 10.89 -2.92 -2.01
N THR A 234 10.11 -3.51 -2.90
CA THR A 234 10.62 -3.86 -4.23
C THR A 234 11.03 -2.59 -5.00
N GLN A 235 11.98 -2.72 -5.93
CA GLN A 235 12.62 -1.58 -6.64
C GLN A 235 13.31 -0.55 -5.73
N HIS A 236 13.61 -0.90 -4.48
CA HIS A 236 14.39 -0.03 -3.59
C HIS A 236 15.80 0.21 -4.18
N ASN A 237 16.13 1.47 -4.46
CA ASN A 237 17.44 1.86 -4.98
C ASN A 237 18.04 3.02 -4.17
N PRO A 238 18.85 2.73 -3.13
CA PRO A 238 19.33 3.77 -2.22
C PRO A 238 20.54 4.55 -2.76
N CYS A 239 21.22 4.00 -3.77
CA CYS A 239 22.51 4.45 -4.29
C CYS A 239 22.42 5.42 -5.47
N VAL A 240 21.24 5.97 -5.76
CA VAL A 240 21.09 6.93 -6.85
C VAL A 240 21.82 8.23 -6.56
N GLU A 241 22.13 8.97 -7.62
CA GLU A 241 22.71 10.31 -7.52
C GLU A 241 21.82 11.24 -6.67
N ARG A 242 22.45 12.06 -5.83
CA ARG A 242 21.80 12.99 -4.91
C ARG A 242 22.28 14.41 -5.15
N THR A 243 21.45 15.37 -4.80
CA THR A 243 21.85 16.77 -4.67
C THR A 243 22.80 16.95 -3.48
N GLU A 244 23.46 18.11 -3.40
CA GLU A 244 24.29 18.48 -2.22
C GLU A 244 23.51 18.43 -0.90
N LYS A 245 22.18 18.60 -0.95
CA LYS A 245 21.27 18.51 0.20
C LYS A 245 20.79 17.08 0.48
N GLY A 246 21.31 16.07 -0.21
CA GLY A 246 20.99 14.66 0.01
C GLY A 246 19.72 14.14 -0.67
N ILE A 247 18.98 15.00 -1.35
CA ILE A 247 17.74 14.63 -2.06
C ILE A 247 18.09 13.84 -3.33
N PRO A 248 17.50 12.65 -3.55
CA PRO A 248 17.77 11.83 -4.73
C PRO A 248 17.24 12.46 -6.02
N LYS A 249 18.03 12.41 -7.10
CA LYS A 249 17.68 12.96 -8.42
C LYS A 249 16.85 11.98 -9.28
N PHE A 250 16.81 10.71 -8.90
CA PHE A 250 16.15 9.62 -9.62
C PHE A 250 15.22 8.83 -8.68
N PRO A 251 14.36 7.92 -9.19
CA PRO A 251 13.62 7.00 -8.34
C PRO A 251 14.54 6.23 -7.40
N ALA A 252 14.23 6.27 -6.11
CA ALA A 252 15.17 5.85 -5.06
C ALA A 252 14.57 4.80 -4.11
N GLY A 253 14.69 4.98 -2.79
CA GLY A 253 14.21 4.01 -1.81
C GLY A 253 12.70 3.83 -1.82
N THR A 254 12.27 2.64 -1.43
CA THR A 254 10.88 2.24 -1.19
C THR A 254 10.78 1.43 0.10
N LEU A 255 9.57 1.30 0.65
CA LEU A 255 9.28 0.50 1.85
C LEU A 255 8.32 -0.65 1.52
N ALA A 256 8.51 -1.80 2.16
CA ALA A 256 7.50 -2.85 2.24
C ALA A 256 6.75 -2.69 3.57
N LEU A 257 5.43 -2.69 3.50
CA LEU A 257 4.56 -2.39 4.65
C LEU A 257 3.66 -3.57 4.97
N ILE A 258 3.38 -3.78 6.26
CA ILE A 258 2.51 -4.84 6.75
C ILE A 258 1.57 -4.32 7.83
N GLY A 259 0.32 -4.79 7.86
CA GLY A 259 -0.63 -4.43 8.89
C GLY A 259 -1.88 -5.31 8.91
N ASN A 260 -2.58 -5.31 10.04
CA ASN A 260 -3.81 -6.08 10.23
C ASN A 260 -4.95 -5.49 9.39
N LEU A 261 -5.37 -6.19 8.33
CA LEU A 261 -6.43 -5.71 7.44
C LEU A 261 -7.79 -5.61 8.17
N LYS A 262 -8.02 -6.47 9.16
CA LYS A 262 -9.28 -6.53 9.92
C LYS A 262 -9.57 -5.27 10.74
N GLU A 263 -8.55 -4.46 11.01
CA GLU A 263 -8.64 -3.20 11.76
C GLU A 263 -8.54 -1.96 10.88
N MET A 264 -8.33 -2.13 9.57
CA MET A 264 -8.19 -1.01 8.64
C MET A 264 -9.53 -0.36 8.34
N SER A 265 -9.47 0.85 7.78
CA SER A 265 -10.64 1.61 7.35
C SER A 265 -10.63 1.78 5.83
N SER A 266 -11.79 1.53 5.21
CA SER A 266 -11.99 1.77 3.77
C SER A 266 -11.88 3.24 3.39
N HIS A 267 -11.90 4.16 4.36
CA HIS A 267 -11.60 5.57 4.12
C HIS A 267 -10.16 5.76 3.61
N TRP A 268 -9.21 4.98 4.15
CA TRP A 268 -7.78 5.07 3.82
C TRP A 268 -7.29 3.94 2.90
N LEU A 269 -8.19 3.03 2.49
CA LEU A 269 -7.92 1.90 1.63
C LEU A 269 -8.98 1.83 0.53
N ARG A 270 -8.67 2.40 -0.64
CA ARG A 270 -9.64 2.61 -1.73
C ARG A 270 -9.24 1.86 -2.99
N GLY A 271 -10.12 1.03 -3.52
CA GLY A 271 -9.97 0.47 -4.87
C GLY A 271 -10.03 1.60 -5.90
N VAL A 272 -9.13 1.55 -6.88
CA VAL A 272 -9.09 2.53 -7.96
C VAL A 272 -8.94 1.86 -9.32
N SER A 273 -9.58 2.45 -10.32
CA SER A 273 -9.44 2.10 -11.74
C SER A 273 -8.57 3.14 -12.43
N ILE A 274 -7.55 2.68 -13.14
CA ILE A 274 -6.67 3.51 -13.96
C ILE A 274 -6.98 3.21 -15.42
N TYR A 275 -7.64 4.16 -16.07
CA TYR A 275 -8.13 4.04 -17.44
C TYR A 275 -7.02 3.67 -18.43
N GLY A 276 -7.22 2.60 -19.19
CA GLY A 276 -6.24 2.04 -20.13
C GLY A 276 -5.08 1.26 -19.51
N TYR A 277 -4.98 1.17 -18.18
CA TYR A 277 -3.88 0.49 -17.48
C TYR A 277 -4.32 -0.72 -16.63
N GLY A 278 -5.24 -0.53 -15.69
CA GLY A 278 -5.58 -1.59 -14.73
C GLY A 278 -6.28 -1.11 -13.47
N VAL A 279 -6.51 -2.03 -12.52
CA VAL A 279 -6.94 -1.71 -11.17
C VAL A 279 -5.75 -1.54 -10.21
N SER A 280 -5.95 -0.81 -9.13
CA SER A 280 -4.96 -0.62 -8.07
C SER A 280 -5.66 -0.38 -6.72
N LEU A 281 -4.88 -0.19 -5.67
CA LEU A 281 -5.35 0.14 -4.34
C LEU A 281 -4.65 1.41 -3.86
N SER A 282 -5.40 2.46 -3.56
CA SER A 282 -4.89 3.64 -2.89
C SER A 282 -4.76 3.38 -1.40
N VAL A 283 -3.55 3.56 -0.86
CA VAL A 283 -3.21 3.21 0.53
C VAL A 283 -2.70 4.44 1.27
N GLY A 284 -3.36 4.78 2.39
CA GLY A 284 -2.93 5.86 3.28
C GLY A 284 -1.82 5.40 4.21
N VAL A 285 -0.71 6.14 4.23
CA VAL A 285 0.44 5.86 5.09
C VAL A 285 0.88 7.14 5.78
N GLY A 286 1.12 7.07 7.09
CA GLY A 286 1.73 8.13 7.88
C GLY A 286 2.93 7.58 8.64
N ILE A 287 4.05 8.30 8.62
CA ILE A 287 5.27 7.89 9.32
C ILE A 287 5.72 9.02 10.25
N PRO A 288 5.79 8.78 11.57
CA PRO A 288 6.36 9.75 12.50
C PRO A 288 7.89 9.73 12.40
N ILE A 289 8.50 10.92 12.35
CA ILE A 289 9.95 11.11 12.40
C ILE A 289 10.29 11.79 13.74
N PRO A 290 11.04 11.13 14.64
CA PRO A 290 11.49 11.74 15.88
C PRO A 290 12.58 12.78 15.61
N ILE A 291 12.60 13.88 16.40
CA ILE A 291 13.51 15.04 16.22
C ILE A 291 14.55 15.15 17.35
#